data_AF-A0A6N7GQ58-F1
#
_entry.id   AF-A0A6N7GQ58-F1
#
_cell.length_a   1.000
_cell.length_b   1.000
_cell.length_c   1.000
_cell.angle_alpha   90.00
_cell.angle_beta   90.00
_cell.angle_gamma   90.00
#
_symmetry.space_group_name_H-M   'P 1'
#
loop_
_entity.id
_entity.type
_entity.pdbx_description
1 polymer ?
#
loop_
_entity_poly.entity_id
_entity_poly.type
_entity_poly.pdbx_seq_one_letter_code
_entity_poly.pdbx_strand_id
1 'polypeptide(L)'
;MMIEGAKDFDARFPPKPERTIEESVDFVLANEVAHKAKTAAAARPDVWEFDWGAEADQESIVLAEQRATAIYFNRGNHLIIRQEKGWDDDDDHYICIDKHNARAFAIALCDFLGIEVRKA
;
A
#
# COMPACT_ATOMS: atom_id res chain seq x y z
N MET A 1 -15.74 30.51 -68.69
CA MET A 1 -15.22 29.21 -68.23
C MET A 1 -14.59 29.44 -66.86
N MET A 2 -15.34 29.12 -65.82
CA MET A 2 -15.17 29.37 -64.38
C MET A 2 -16.32 28.51 -63.83
N ILE A 3 -16.21 27.46 -63.01
CA ILE A 3 -15.35 27.13 -61.88
C ILE A 3 -15.44 25.60 -61.72
N GLU A 4 -14.38 24.84 -62.00
CA GLU A 4 -14.33 23.40 -61.67
C GLU A 4 -13.44 23.12 -60.45
N GLY A 5 -12.55 24.07 -60.09
CA GLY A 5 -11.65 23.95 -58.94
C GLY A 5 -12.27 24.24 -57.57
N ALA A 6 -13.49 24.79 -57.48
CA ALA A 6 -14.11 25.04 -56.16
C ALA A 6 -14.69 23.78 -55.52
N LYS A 7 -15.12 22.79 -56.33
CA LYS A 7 -15.73 21.55 -55.82
C LYS A 7 -14.73 20.65 -55.08
N ASP A 8 -13.47 20.66 -55.51
CA ASP A 8 -12.40 19.88 -54.89
C ASP A 8 -11.87 20.49 -53.58
N PHE A 9 -12.01 21.80 -53.40
CA PHE A 9 -11.57 22.49 -52.17
C PHE A 9 -12.52 22.20 -51.00
N ASP A 10 -13.83 22.30 -51.22
CA ASP A 10 -14.85 22.01 -50.21
C ASP A 10 -14.86 20.51 -49.80
N ALA A 11 -14.46 19.61 -50.69
CA ALA A 11 -14.32 18.18 -50.38
C ALA A 11 -13.12 17.89 -49.46
N ARG A 12 -12.04 18.67 -49.57
CA ARG A 12 -10.83 18.54 -48.74
C ARG A 12 -10.90 19.34 -47.45
N PHE A 13 -11.67 20.42 -47.44
CA PHE A 13 -11.90 21.28 -46.29
C PHE A 13 -13.40 21.54 -46.14
N PRO A 14 -14.18 20.54 -45.68
CA PRO A 14 -15.60 20.75 -45.44
C PRO A 14 -15.74 21.96 -44.50
N PRO A 15 -16.67 22.90 -44.78
CA PRO A 15 -16.90 24.02 -43.89
C PRO A 15 -17.19 23.43 -42.51
N LYS A 16 -16.33 23.76 -41.54
CA LYS A 16 -16.60 23.39 -40.15
C LYS A 16 -18.00 23.93 -39.85
N PRO A 17 -18.86 23.17 -39.17
CA PRO A 17 -20.20 23.65 -38.83
C PRO A 17 -20.03 25.03 -38.22
N GLU A 18 -20.79 26.02 -38.72
CA GLU A 18 -20.80 27.37 -38.19
C GLU A 18 -21.21 27.26 -36.72
N ARG A 19 -20.21 27.14 -35.84
CA ARG A 19 -20.45 27.12 -34.42
C ARG A 19 -20.83 28.53 -34.05
N THR A 20 -21.91 28.68 -33.30
CA THR A 20 -22.17 29.98 -32.69
C THR A 20 -21.01 30.32 -31.75
N ILE A 21 -20.89 31.60 -31.39
CA ILE A 21 -19.86 32.05 -30.45
C ILE A 21 -20.00 31.27 -29.14
N GLU A 22 -21.22 30.96 -28.70
CA GLU A 22 -21.46 30.15 -27.50
C GLU A 22 -20.91 28.72 -27.63
N GLU A 23 -21.20 28.02 -28.73
CA GLU A 23 -20.71 26.66 -28.95
C GLU A 23 -19.18 26.57 -29.07
N SER A 24 -18.55 27.64 -29.55
CA SER A 24 -17.10 27.75 -29.62
C SER A 24 -16.49 27.93 -28.22
N VAL A 25 -17.11 28.74 -27.38
CA VAL A 25 -16.71 28.94 -25.97
C VAL A 25 -16.87 27.64 -25.18
N ASP A 26 -18.00 26.94 -25.32
CA ASP A 26 -18.26 25.68 -24.64
C ASP A 26 -17.27 24.59 -25.04
N PHE A 27 -16.92 24.51 -26.34
CA PHE A 27 -15.91 23.56 -26.81
C PHE A 27 -14.52 23.85 -26.25
N VAL A 28 -14.12 25.13 -26.16
CA VAL A 28 -12.83 25.53 -25.59
C VAL A 28 -12.80 25.22 -24.09
N LEU A 29 -13.88 25.54 -23.35
CA LEU A 29 -13.98 25.20 -21.92
C LEU A 29 -13.93 23.69 -21.70
N ALA A 30 -14.65 22.89 -22.50
CA ALA A 30 -14.64 21.44 -22.38
C ALA A 30 -13.24 20.86 -22.63
N ASN A 31 -12.52 21.38 -23.62
CA ASN A 31 -11.14 20.96 -23.90
C ASN A 31 -10.16 21.41 -22.81
N GLU A 32 -10.28 22.62 -22.29
CA GLU A 32 -9.41 23.09 -21.19
C GLU A 32 -9.64 22.28 -19.91
N VAL A 33 -10.90 21.97 -19.59
CA VAL A 33 -11.25 21.12 -18.43
C VAL A 33 -10.70 19.71 -18.63
N ALA A 34 -10.85 19.13 -19.81
CA ALA A 34 -10.30 17.82 -20.12
C ALA A 34 -8.76 17.82 -20.10
N HIS A 35 -8.13 18.91 -20.56
CA HIS A 35 -6.69 19.02 -20.55
C HIS A 35 -6.15 19.19 -19.13
N LYS A 36 -6.75 20.07 -18.31
CA LYS A 36 -6.42 20.23 -16.88
C LYS A 36 -6.63 18.94 -16.09
N ALA A 37 -7.70 18.19 -16.37
CA ALA A 37 -7.93 16.89 -15.74
C ALA A 37 -6.84 15.88 -16.12
N LYS A 38 -6.39 15.87 -17.38
CA LYS A 38 -5.26 15.03 -17.83
C LYS A 38 -3.93 15.44 -17.20
N THR A 39 -3.64 16.74 -17.09
CA THR A 39 -2.40 17.21 -16.44
C THR A 39 -2.42 16.97 -14.93
N ALA A 40 -3.56 17.13 -14.26
CA ALA A 40 -3.71 16.81 -12.84
C ALA A 40 -3.59 15.30 -12.56
N ALA A 41 -4.04 14.44 -13.47
CA ALA A 41 -3.84 12.99 -13.36
C ALA A 41 -2.39 12.56 -13.60
N ALA A 42 -1.63 13.33 -14.40
CA ALA A 42 -0.21 13.07 -14.69
C ALA A 42 0.74 13.60 -13.61
N ALA A 43 0.32 14.60 -12.83
CA ALA A 43 1.09 15.14 -11.71
C ALA A 43 0.86 14.31 -10.43
N ARG A 44 1.23 13.03 -10.44
CA ARG A 44 1.52 12.35 -9.19
C ARG A 44 2.91 12.82 -8.75
N PRO A 45 3.12 13.28 -7.50
CA PRO A 45 4.47 13.45 -6.98
C PRO A 45 5.21 12.12 -7.17
N ASP A 46 6.52 12.15 -7.30
CA ASP A 46 7.37 10.96 -7.44
C ASP A 46 7.14 10.04 -6.22
N VAL A 47 6.08 9.22 -6.29
CA VAL A 47 5.75 8.23 -5.28
C VAL A 47 6.77 7.14 -5.56
N TRP A 48 7.82 7.12 -4.75
CA TRP A 48 8.65 5.94 -4.63
C TRP A 48 7.70 4.77 -4.33
N GLU A 49 7.45 3.95 -5.34
CA GLU A 49 6.55 2.81 -5.22
C GLU A 49 7.39 1.71 -4.56
N PHE A 50 7.15 1.51 -3.27
CA PHE A 50 7.85 0.49 -2.51
C PHE A 50 7.47 -0.89 -3.04
N ASP A 51 8.45 -1.58 -3.62
CA ASP A 51 8.30 -2.92 -4.13
C ASP A 51 8.88 -3.93 -3.15
N TRP A 52 7.99 -4.68 -2.50
CA TRP A 52 8.33 -5.74 -1.56
C TRP A 52 9.24 -6.84 -2.15
N GLY A 53 9.27 -6.98 -3.48
CA GLY A 53 10.11 -7.95 -4.19
C GLY A 53 11.39 -7.36 -4.80
N ALA A 54 11.56 -6.03 -4.81
CA ALA A 54 12.72 -5.41 -5.42
C ALA A 54 13.93 -5.47 -4.48
N GLU A 55 15.08 -5.89 -5.02
CA GLU A 55 16.36 -5.95 -4.29
C GLU A 55 16.74 -4.58 -3.71
N ALA A 56 16.44 -3.49 -4.44
CA ALA A 56 16.72 -2.12 -4.01
C ALA A 56 15.95 -1.70 -2.74
N ASP A 57 14.80 -2.33 -2.46
CA ASP A 57 13.92 -1.99 -1.35
C ASP A 57 14.08 -2.96 -0.16
N GLN A 58 14.80 -4.08 -0.32
CA GLN A 58 15.01 -5.07 0.73
C GLN A 58 15.75 -4.51 1.95
N GLU A 59 16.69 -3.59 1.76
CA GLU A 59 17.40 -2.94 2.87
C GLU A 59 16.47 -2.08 3.75
N SER A 60 15.30 -1.71 3.23
CA SER A 60 14.27 -0.97 3.97
C SER A 60 13.27 -1.89 4.69
N ILE A 61 13.32 -3.20 4.46
CA ILE A 61 12.46 -4.20 5.13
C ILE A 61 13.10 -4.54 6.49
N VAL A 62 12.60 -3.90 7.56
CA VAL A 62 13.06 -4.17 8.93
C VAL A 62 12.64 -5.56 9.43
N LEU A 63 11.51 -6.08 8.93
CA LEU A 63 10.97 -7.38 9.32
C LEU A 63 10.30 -8.03 8.10
N ALA A 64 10.92 -9.07 7.54
CA ALA A 64 10.42 -9.74 6.33
C ALA A 64 9.22 -10.67 6.60
N GLU A 65 9.09 -11.18 7.83
CA GLU A 65 7.97 -12.02 8.24
C GLU A 65 7.52 -11.68 9.66
N GLN A 66 6.23 -11.83 9.93
CA GLN A 66 5.65 -11.73 11.26
C GLN A 66 4.83 -12.99 11.56
N ARG A 67 5.51 -13.99 12.12
CA ARG A 67 4.89 -15.29 12.44
C ARG A 67 3.89 -15.17 13.58
N ALA A 68 2.81 -15.96 13.52
CA ALA A 68 1.81 -15.98 14.58
C ALA A 68 2.45 -16.49 15.89
N THR A 69 2.05 -15.93 17.05
CA THR A 69 2.52 -16.38 18.37
C THR A 69 1.35 -16.93 19.18
N ALA A 70 1.49 -18.16 19.67
CA ALA A 70 0.55 -18.80 20.57
C ALA A 70 1.09 -18.82 22.02
N ILE A 71 0.22 -18.47 22.97
CA ILE A 71 0.51 -18.51 24.41
C ILE A 71 -0.55 -19.38 25.09
N TYR A 72 -0.14 -20.45 25.75
CA TYR A 72 -1.07 -21.39 26.39
C TYR A 72 -0.43 -22.16 27.55
N PHE A 73 -1.26 -22.81 28.37
CA PHE A 73 -0.79 -23.77 29.38
C PHE A 73 -0.89 -25.19 28.84
N ASN A 74 0.18 -25.98 28.99
CA ASN A 74 0.15 -27.39 28.65
C ASN A 74 -0.47 -28.25 29.78
N ARG A 75 -0.58 -29.56 29.57
CA ARG A 75 -1.11 -30.51 30.58
C ARG A 75 -0.28 -30.56 31.88
N GLY A 76 0.98 -30.14 31.84
CA GLY A 76 1.86 -30.02 33.00
C GLY A 76 1.72 -28.69 33.75
N ASN A 77 0.79 -27.82 33.35
CA ASN A 77 0.64 -26.45 33.84
C ASN A 77 1.87 -25.55 33.59
N HIS A 78 2.69 -25.85 32.58
CA HIS A 78 3.74 -24.94 32.14
C HIS A 78 3.15 -23.91 31.17
N LEU A 79 3.60 -22.66 31.28
CA LEU A 79 3.30 -21.63 30.31
C LEU A 79 4.20 -21.84 29.09
N ILE A 80 3.58 -22.05 27.92
CA ILE A 80 4.25 -22.25 26.64
C ILE A 80 4.03 -21.01 25.79
N ILE A 81 5.11 -20.45 25.25
CA ILE A 81 5.11 -19.40 24.24
C ILE A 81 5.78 -19.98 23.00
N ARG A 82 5.03 -20.11 21.90
CA ARG A 82 5.48 -20.76 20.67
C ARG A 82 5.15 -19.89 19.48
N GLN A 83 6.07 -19.78 18.54
CA GLN A 83 5.80 -19.16 17.24
C GLN A 83 5.38 -20.20 16.22
N GLU A 84 4.60 -19.77 15.23
CA GLU A 84 4.31 -20.56 14.04
C GLU A 84 5.63 -21.03 13.40
N LYS A 85 5.66 -22.29 12.96
CA LYS A 85 6.86 -22.89 12.40
C LYS A 85 7.11 -22.33 11.00
N GLY A 86 8.35 -21.92 10.73
CA GLY A 86 8.77 -21.53 9.38
C GLY A 86 8.69 -22.69 8.39
N TRP A 87 8.64 -22.37 7.09
CA TRP A 87 8.62 -23.39 6.05
C TRP A 87 9.95 -24.15 5.96
N ASP A 88 11.04 -23.52 6.38
CA ASP A 88 12.43 -24.01 6.36
C ASP A 88 12.98 -24.32 7.76
N ASP A 89 12.21 -24.11 8.82
CA ASP A 89 12.65 -24.47 10.15
C ASP A 89 12.69 -25.99 10.28
N ASP A 90 13.83 -26.55 10.68
CA ASP A 90 13.92 -27.97 10.99
C ASP A 90 13.29 -28.26 12.36
N ASP A 91 13.51 -27.37 13.34
CA ASP A 91 13.09 -27.53 14.73
C ASP A 91 11.85 -26.71 15.11
N ASP A 92 11.22 -27.11 16.22
CA ASP A 92 10.12 -26.38 16.82
C ASP A 92 10.60 -25.53 18.00
N HIS A 93 10.70 -24.21 17.81
CA HIS A 93 11.17 -23.31 18.84
C HIS A 93 10.04 -22.83 19.75
N TYR A 94 10.19 -23.04 21.06
CA TYR A 94 9.26 -22.54 22.06
C TYR A 94 9.96 -22.23 23.38
N ILE A 95 9.38 -21.31 24.13
CA ILE A 95 9.77 -21.01 25.51
C ILE A 95 8.81 -21.78 26.42
N CYS A 96 9.39 -22.56 27.34
CA CYS A 96 8.64 -23.27 28.38
C CYS A 96 8.97 -22.69 29.74
N ILE A 97 7.97 -22.16 30.43
CA ILE A 97 8.11 -21.61 31.78
C ILE A 97 7.34 -22.50 32.73
N ASP A 98 8.08 -23.15 33.62
CA ASP A 98 7.50 -23.93 34.71
C ASP A 98 6.60 -23.07 35.61
N LYS A 99 5.55 -23.67 36.17
CA LYS A 99 4.57 -22.98 37.02
C LYS A 99 5.20 -22.28 38.24
N HIS A 100 6.30 -22.82 38.78
CA HIS A 100 7.02 -22.25 39.91
C HIS A 100 7.79 -20.97 39.51
N ASN A 101 8.12 -20.82 38.22
CA ASN A 101 8.84 -19.68 37.67
C ASN A 101 7.91 -18.65 37.00
N ALA A 102 6.66 -19.01 36.71
CA ALA A 102 5.71 -18.14 36.00
C ALA A 102 5.54 -16.77 36.66
N ARG A 103 5.52 -16.71 38.01
CA ARG A 103 5.42 -15.43 38.73
C ARG A 103 6.68 -14.58 38.58
N ALA A 104 7.85 -15.20 38.69
CA ALA A 104 9.13 -14.49 38.54
C ALA A 104 9.27 -13.93 37.11
N PHE A 105 8.89 -14.72 36.10
CA PHE A 105 8.83 -14.29 34.71
C PHE A 105 7.89 -13.10 34.53
N ALA A 106 6.66 -13.17 35.04
CA ALA A 106 5.68 -12.09 34.91
C ALA A 106 6.18 -10.78 35.54
N ILE A 107 6.84 -10.84 36.70
CA ILE A 107 7.43 -9.66 37.34
C ILE A 107 8.54 -9.07 36.48
N ALA A 108 9.48 -9.89 36.01
CA ALA A 108 10.57 -9.41 35.16
C ALA A 108 10.06 -8.78 33.85
N LEU A 109 9.00 -9.36 33.26
CA LEU A 109 8.36 -8.81 32.07
C LEU A 109 7.67 -7.47 32.37
N CYS A 110 6.96 -7.35 33.49
CA CYS A 110 6.36 -6.08 33.89
C CYS A 110 7.43 -5.01 34.16
N ASP A 111 8.52 -5.35 34.84
CA ASP A 111 9.64 -4.44 35.10
C ASP A 111 10.26 -3.96 33.78
N PHE A 112 10.48 -4.87 32.82
CA PHE A 112 10.98 -4.53 31.48
C PHE A 112 10.04 -3.57 30.72
N LEU A 113 8.73 -3.74 30.86
CA LEU A 113 7.72 -2.89 30.23
C LEU A 113 7.45 -1.59 31.01
N GLY A 114 8.10 -1.38 32.17
CA GLY A 114 7.84 -0.22 33.04
C GLY A 114 6.47 -0.25 33.72
N ILE A 115 5.86 -1.43 33.88
CA ILE A 115 4.56 -1.61 34.52
C ILE A 115 4.77 -1.88 36.02
N GLU A 116 4.27 -1.00 36.88
CA GLU A 116 4.33 -1.20 38.32
C GLU A 116 3.38 -2.32 38.77
N VAL A 117 3.96 -3.41 39.28
CA VAL A 117 3.18 -4.51 39.88
C VAL A 117 3.02 -4.26 41.37
N ARG A 118 1.78 -4.04 41.83
CA ARG A 118 1.48 -3.96 43.26
C ARG A 118 1.78 -5.30 43.91
N LYS A 119 2.66 -5.29 44.93
CA LYS A 119 2.87 -6.47 45.77
C LYS A 119 1.57 -6.72 46.55
N ALA A 120 0.93 -7.85 46.26
CA ALA A 120 -0.15 -8.39 47.07
C ALA A 120 0.38 -8.83 48.44
#